data_AF-A0AAN0VGB4-F1
#
_entry.id   AF-A0AAN0VGB4-F1
#
_cell.length_a   1.000
_cell.length_b   1.000
_cell.length_c   1.000
_cell.angle_alpha   90.00
_cell.angle_beta   90.00
_cell.angle_gamma   90.00
#
_symmetry.space_group_name_H-M   'P 1'
#
loop_
_entity.id
_entity.type
_entity.pdbx_description
1 polymer ?
#
loop_
_entity_poly.entity_id
_entity_poly.type
_entity_poly.pdbx_seq_one_letter_code
_entity_poly.pdbx_strand_id
1 'polypeptide(L)'
;MINLKHLCSALLIFFISLASMPASADVWDPKVLEQLRHDLLVQRLKEREKAKEIERKQTPEFIEEMKRKYVVPPGPYHELRGKNADIIIDQFWDEIQKKHPDFHTILAYVTINDNGDWFSCIGLEKILKNGVFIHFSAIKSSKEWIFYSNEVAGNFWSYLFNACNSDGEIVE
;
A
#
# COMPACT_ATOMS: atom_id res chain seq x y z
N MET A 1 -34.04 -42.95 -11.62
CA MET A 1 -33.11 -43.48 -12.64
C MET A 1 -32.23 -42.33 -13.11
N ILE A 2 -30.98 -42.27 -12.67
CA ILE A 2 -30.05 -41.21 -13.05
C ILE A 2 -29.56 -41.51 -14.47
N ASN A 3 -29.77 -40.56 -15.38
CA ASN A 3 -29.46 -40.73 -16.80
C ASN A 3 -27.94 -40.75 -16.99
N LEU A 4 -27.39 -41.91 -17.37
CA LEU A 4 -25.96 -42.20 -17.48
C LEU A 4 -25.21 -41.18 -18.36
N LYS A 5 -25.91 -40.55 -19.32
CA LYS A 5 -25.37 -39.50 -20.19
C LYS A 5 -25.02 -38.20 -19.42
N HIS A 6 -25.79 -37.84 -18.41
CA HIS A 6 -25.52 -36.65 -17.58
C HIS A 6 -24.40 -36.90 -16.57
N LEU A 7 -24.23 -38.14 -16.10
CA LEU A 7 -23.12 -38.51 -15.20
C LEU A 7 -21.77 -38.48 -15.93
N CYS A 8 -21.69 -39.01 -17.16
CA CYS A 8 -20.48 -38.93 -17.98
C CYS A 8 -20.12 -37.49 -18.39
N SER A 9 -21.13 -36.66 -18.66
CA SER A 9 -20.92 -35.25 -19.00
C SER A 9 -20.41 -34.45 -17.80
N ALA A 10 -20.95 -34.70 -16.59
CA ALA A 10 -20.47 -34.08 -15.36
C ALA A 10 -19.04 -34.54 -15.00
N LEU A 11 -18.70 -35.82 -15.21
CA LEU A 11 -17.35 -36.32 -15.00
C LEU A 11 -16.35 -35.66 -15.96
N LEU A 12 -16.68 -35.55 -17.26
CA LEU A 12 -15.81 -34.91 -18.25
C LEU A 12 -15.57 -33.43 -17.94
N ILE A 13 -16.60 -32.69 -17.52
CA ILE A 13 -16.44 -31.28 -17.14
C ILE A 13 -15.56 -31.16 -15.88
N PHE A 14 -15.70 -32.07 -14.91
CA PHE A 14 -14.87 -32.07 -13.70
C PHE A 14 -13.39 -32.40 -14.00
N PHE A 15 -13.13 -33.33 -14.91
CA PHE A 15 -11.77 -33.67 -15.35
C PHE A 15 -11.12 -32.58 -16.20
N ILE A 16 -11.90 -31.85 -17.02
CA ILE A 16 -11.37 -30.71 -17.79
C ILE A 16 -11.02 -29.54 -16.84
N SER A 17 -11.82 -29.30 -15.79
CA SER A 17 -11.51 -28.26 -14.79
C SER A 17 -10.30 -28.57 -13.90
N LEU A 18 -9.91 -29.84 -13.76
CA LEU A 18 -8.72 -30.27 -13.03
C LEU A 18 -7.45 -30.32 -13.90
N ALA A 19 -7.59 -30.37 -15.24
CA ALA A 19 -6.48 -30.48 -16.18
C ALA A 19 -5.95 -29.13 -16.69
N SER A 20 -6.51 -27.99 -16.24
CA SER A 20 -6.12 -26.65 -16.69
C SER A 20 -5.60 -25.72 -15.60
N MET A 21 -5.16 -26.26 -14.46
CA MET A 21 -4.16 -25.55 -13.65
C MET A 21 -2.79 -26.03 -14.10
N PRO A 22 -1.98 -25.21 -14.81
CA PRO A 22 -0.57 -25.54 -14.91
C PRO A 22 -0.05 -25.58 -13.48
N ALA A 23 0.47 -26.73 -13.06
CA ALA A 23 1.27 -26.83 -11.86
C ALA A 23 2.48 -25.91 -12.05
N SER A 24 2.35 -24.65 -11.66
CA SER A 24 3.38 -23.62 -11.84
C SER A 24 4.59 -23.82 -10.92
N ALA A 25 4.67 -24.97 -10.26
CA ALA A 25 5.78 -25.36 -9.39
C ALA A 25 6.91 -26.07 -10.15
N ASP A 26 6.67 -26.63 -11.35
CA ASP A 26 7.65 -27.50 -12.04
C ASP A 26 8.42 -26.83 -13.21
N VAL A 27 8.33 -25.51 -13.40
CA VAL A 27 8.80 -24.85 -14.66
C VAL A 27 10.05 -23.97 -14.49
N TRP A 28 10.59 -23.81 -13.28
CA TRP A 28 11.76 -22.95 -13.07
C TRP A 28 13.03 -23.78 -12.86
N ASP A 29 14.04 -23.56 -13.71
CA ASP A 29 15.39 -24.11 -13.52
C ASP A 29 15.85 -23.81 -12.08
N PRO A 30 16.27 -24.82 -11.29
CA PRO A 30 16.74 -24.64 -9.92
C PRO A 30 17.75 -23.51 -9.75
N LYS A 31 18.62 -23.27 -10.74
CA LYS A 31 19.59 -22.16 -10.73
C LYS A 31 18.91 -20.80 -10.81
N VAL A 32 17.84 -20.69 -11.60
CA VAL A 32 17.05 -19.45 -11.71
C VAL A 32 16.31 -19.20 -10.40
N LEU A 33 15.77 -20.25 -9.78
CA LEU A 33 15.09 -20.14 -8.49
C LEU A 33 16.05 -19.71 -7.38
N GLU A 34 17.28 -20.26 -7.36
CA GLU A 34 18.33 -19.88 -6.42
C GLU A 34 18.77 -18.43 -6.62
N GLN A 35 18.96 -18.00 -7.87
CA GLN A 35 19.27 -16.62 -8.20
C GLN A 35 18.18 -15.65 -7.74
N LEU A 36 16.90 -15.96 -7.99
CA LEU A 36 15.78 -15.15 -7.52
C LEU A 36 15.75 -15.04 -5.99
N ARG A 37 15.99 -16.15 -5.27
CA ARG A 37 16.06 -16.14 -3.80
C ARG A 37 17.20 -15.27 -3.30
N HIS A 38 18.36 -15.35 -3.93
CA HIS A 38 19.50 -14.50 -3.61
C HIS A 38 19.17 -13.02 -3.83
N ASP A 39 18.61 -12.67 -4.99
CA ASP A 39 18.27 -11.29 -5.34
C ASP A 39 17.19 -10.71 -4.42
N LEU A 40 16.19 -11.51 -4.05
CA LEU A 40 15.19 -11.19 -3.03
C LEU A 40 15.86 -10.86 -1.69
N LEU A 41 16.80 -11.69 -1.25
CA LEU A 41 17.51 -11.50 0.02
C LEU A 41 18.38 -10.24 0.02
N VAL A 42 19.14 -10.01 -1.06
CA VAL A 42 19.96 -8.81 -1.22
C VAL A 42 19.08 -7.55 -1.19
N GLN A 43 17.94 -7.57 -1.88
CA GLN A 43 17.05 -6.41 -1.88
C GLN A 43 16.43 -6.14 -0.50
N ARG A 44 16.00 -7.19 0.21
CA ARG A 44 15.51 -7.04 1.60
C ARG A 44 16.58 -6.46 2.53
N LEU A 45 17.85 -6.87 2.37
CA LEU A 45 18.96 -6.31 3.15
C LEU A 45 19.16 -4.82 2.83
N LYS A 46 19.08 -4.42 1.55
CA LYS A 46 19.15 -3.01 1.15
C LYS A 46 18.04 -2.17 1.76
N GLU A 47 16.80 -2.62 1.69
CA GLU A 47 15.67 -1.91 2.31
C GLU A 47 15.84 -1.80 3.83
N ARG A 48 16.35 -2.84 4.49
CA ARG A 48 16.63 -2.82 5.93
C ARG A 48 17.74 -1.83 6.30
N GLU A 49 18.82 -1.77 5.54
CA GLU A 49 19.89 -0.79 5.79
C GLU A 49 19.41 0.64 5.52
N LYS A 50 18.59 0.86 4.48
CA LYS A 50 17.95 2.16 4.23
C LYS A 50 17.05 2.58 5.39
N ALA A 51 16.23 1.67 5.91
CA ALA A 51 15.39 1.93 7.08
C ALA A 51 16.23 2.33 8.30
N LYS A 52 17.31 1.60 8.59
CA LYS A 52 18.25 1.94 9.66
C LYS A 52 18.90 3.31 9.46
N GLU A 53 19.26 3.67 8.23
CA GLU A 53 19.83 4.99 7.93
C GLU A 53 18.84 6.11 8.22
N ILE A 54 17.56 5.92 7.86
CA ILE A 54 16.50 6.88 8.16
C ILE A 54 16.27 6.96 9.67
N GLU A 55 16.20 5.83 10.38
CA GLU A 55 16.06 5.77 11.84
C GLU A 55 17.21 6.50 12.55
N ARG A 56 18.45 6.33 12.09
CA ARG A 56 19.61 7.04 12.66
C ARG A 56 19.52 8.56 12.56
N LYS A 57 18.76 9.09 11.60
CA LYS A 57 18.54 10.53 11.42
C LYS A 57 17.44 11.07 12.35
N GLN A 58 16.70 10.21 13.04
CA GLN A 58 15.61 10.60 13.93
C GLN A 58 16.10 10.96 15.35
N THR A 59 16.76 12.10 15.48
CA THR A 59 17.05 12.66 16.82
C THR A 59 15.75 13.15 17.48
N PRO A 60 15.70 13.32 18.81
CA PRO A 60 14.54 13.93 19.48
C PRO A 60 14.16 15.29 18.88
N GLU A 61 15.14 16.12 18.53
CA GLU A 61 14.92 17.43 17.91
C GLU A 61 14.27 17.29 16.53
N PHE A 62 14.73 16.34 15.72
CA PHE A 62 14.11 16.03 14.43
C PHE A 62 12.66 15.57 14.63
N ILE A 63 12.39 14.68 15.59
CA ILE A 63 11.02 14.21 15.86
C ILE A 63 10.10 15.38 16.27
N GLU A 64 10.57 16.30 17.11
CA GLU A 64 9.80 17.49 17.49
C GLU A 64 9.55 18.43 16.32
N GLU A 65 10.53 18.63 15.43
CA GLU A 65 10.34 19.37 14.18
C GLU A 65 9.27 18.71 13.30
N MET A 66 9.31 17.38 13.16
CA MET A 66 8.35 16.63 12.36
C MET A 66 6.95 16.72 12.96
N LYS A 67 6.77 16.66 14.29
CA LYS A 67 5.46 16.88 14.94
C LYS A 67 4.90 18.27 14.67
N ARG A 68 5.77 19.30 14.64
CA ARG A 68 5.37 20.67 14.29
C ARG A 68 4.98 20.81 12.83
N LYS A 69 5.65 20.07 11.94
CA LYS A 69 5.36 20.08 10.50
C LYS A 69 4.07 19.33 10.18
N TYR A 70 3.91 18.12 10.71
CA TYR A 70 2.79 17.24 10.45
C TYR A 70 1.79 17.26 11.60
N VAL A 71 1.16 18.42 11.78
CA VAL A 71 0.13 18.60 12.80
C VAL A 71 -1.10 17.79 12.41
N VAL A 72 -1.53 16.91 13.30
CA VAL A 72 -2.78 16.14 13.18
C VAL A 72 -3.80 16.72 14.15
N PRO A 73 -4.86 17.40 13.66
CA PRO A 73 -5.94 17.88 14.51
C PRO A 73 -6.65 16.73 15.25
N PRO A 74 -7.28 16.98 16.40
CA PRO A 74 -8.02 15.95 17.11
C PRO A 74 -9.17 15.40 16.27
N GLY A 75 -9.45 14.10 16.45
CA GLY A 75 -10.59 13.41 15.86
C GLY A 75 -11.86 13.44 16.73
N PRO A 76 -12.86 12.60 16.44
CA PRO A 76 -12.81 11.43 15.56
C PRO A 76 -12.67 11.78 14.07
N TYR A 77 -12.22 10.81 13.28
CA TYR A 77 -12.15 10.91 11.83
C TYR A 77 -13.06 9.86 11.22
N HIS A 78 -13.84 10.27 10.23
CA HIS A 78 -14.78 9.44 9.47
C HIS A 78 -14.22 9.20 8.08
N GLU A 79 -14.65 8.14 7.40
CA GLU A 79 -14.29 7.91 6.01
C GLU A 79 -15.13 8.84 5.11
N LEU A 80 -14.48 9.76 4.39
CA LEU A 80 -15.15 10.61 3.40
C LEU A 80 -15.26 9.86 2.08
N ARG A 81 -16.46 9.80 1.52
CA ARG A 81 -16.78 9.18 0.24
C ARG A 81 -17.44 10.16 -0.72
N GLY A 82 -17.65 9.71 -1.95
CA GLY A 82 -18.29 10.49 -3.00
C GLY A 82 -17.35 11.47 -3.68
N LYS A 83 -17.93 12.38 -4.46
CA LYS A 83 -17.20 13.18 -5.45
C LYS A 83 -16.09 14.04 -4.84
N ASN A 84 -16.27 14.53 -3.62
CA ASN A 84 -15.25 15.35 -2.96
C ASN A 84 -14.02 14.50 -2.59
N ALA A 85 -14.23 13.27 -2.10
CA ALA A 85 -13.13 12.34 -1.83
C ALA A 85 -12.37 11.99 -3.11
N ASP A 86 -13.09 11.70 -4.20
CA ASP A 86 -12.49 11.36 -5.50
C ASP A 86 -11.60 12.50 -6.02
N ILE A 87 -12.09 13.74 -5.97
CA ILE A 87 -11.31 14.93 -6.39
C ILE A 87 -10.03 15.07 -5.56
N ILE A 88 -10.12 14.90 -4.23
CA ILE A 88 -8.97 15.00 -3.34
C ILE A 88 -7.94 13.91 -3.66
N ILE A 89 -8.39 12.67 -3.85
CA ILE A 89 -7.53 11.53 -4.18
C ILE A 89 -6.85 11.75 -5.53
N ASP A 90 -7.60 12.12 -6.57
CA ASP A 90 -7.07 12.30 -7.93
C ASP A 90 -6.02 13.42 -7.96
N GLN A 91 -6.30 14.56 -7.32
CA GLN A 91 -5.34 15.65 -7.23
C GLN A 91 -4.06 15.24 -6.51
N PHE A 92 -4.19 14.53 -5.39
CA PHE A 92 -3.01 14.06 -4.65
C PHE A 92 -2.25 13.00 -5.45
N TRP A 93 -2.96 12.12 -6.16
CA TRP A 93 -2.36 11.11 -7.01
C TRP A 93 -1.55 11.72 -8.16
N ASP A 94 -2.06 12.77 -8.81
CA ASP A 94 -1.33 13.52 -9.85
C ASP A 94 -0.01 14.11 -9.30
N GLU A 95 0.01 14.57 -8.05
CA GLU A 95 1.22 15.05 -7.39
C GLU A 95 2.20 13.91 -7.10
N ILE A 96 1.71 12.78 -6.60
CA ILE A 96 2.53 11.58 -6.35
C ILE A 96 3.16 11.08 -7.64
N GLN A 97 2.40 10.98 -8.74
CA GLN A 97 2.90 10.49 -10.02
C GLN A 97 4.05 11.34 -10.58
N LYS A 98 4.05 12.66 -10.33
CA LYS A 98 5.18 13.53 -10.71
C LYS A 98 6.46 13.21 -9.94
N LYS A 99 6.36 12.83 -8.67
CA LYS A 99 7.50 12.53 -7.79
C LYS A 99 7.93 11.06 -7.85
N HIS A 100 6.97 10.16 -8.04
CA HIS A 100 7.11 8.70 -7.97
C HIS A 100 6.43 8.02 -9.16
N PRO A 101 6.89 8.26 -10.41
CA PRO A 101 6.22 7.80 -11.63
C PRO A 101 6.19 6.27 -11.79
N ASP A 102 7.08 5.55 -11.11
CA ASP A 102 7.18 4.09 -11.18
C ASP A 102 6.29 3.36 -10.17
N PHE A 103 5.55 4.09 -9.34
CA PHE A 103 4.66 3.52 -8.33
C PHE A 103 3.21 3.55 -8.83
N HIS A 104 2.41 2.58 -8.42
CA HIS A 104 0.96 2.60 -8.56
C HIS A 104 0.29 2.63 -7.18
N THR A 105 -0.95 3.09 -7.14
CA THR A 105 -1.78 3.02 -5.93
C THR A 105 -2.26 1.58 -5.69
N ILE A 106 -2.29 1.15 -4.43
CA ILE A 106 -2.91 -0.12 -3.98
C ILE A 106 -4.18 0.12 -3.15
N LEU A 107 -4.29 1.31 -2.54
CA LEU A 107 -5.38 1.73 -1.70
C LEU A 107 -5.35 3.26 -1.65
N ALA A 108 -6.50 3.91 -1.84
CA ALA A 108 -6.65 5.35 -1.67
C ALA A 108 -8.00 5.63 -1.00
N TYR A 109 -7.99 6.47 0.01
CA TYR A 109 -9.20 6.92 0.72
C TYR A 109 -8.96 8.27 1.38
N VAL A 110 -10.03 8.92 1.80
CA VAL A 110 -9.98 10.18 2.54
C VAL A 110 -10.64 10.01 3.89
N THR A 111 -10.06 10.61 4.92
CA THR A 111 -10.68 10.75 6.23
C THR A 111 -10.97 12.22 6.51
N ILE A 112 -11.99 12.51 7.31
CA ILE A 112 -12.37 13.88 7.69
C ILE A 112 -12.94 13.92 9.11
N ASN A 113 -12.66 14.99 9.87
CA ASN A 113 -13.29 15.22 11.18
C ASN A 113 -14.44 16.24 11.09
N ASP A 114 -15.16 16.43 12.19
CA ASP A 114 -16.28 17.40 12.31
C ASP A 114 -15.88 18.86 12.02
N ASN A 115 -14.59 19.20 12.14
CA ASN A 115 -14.09 20.54 11.86
C ASN A 115 -13.74 20.75 10.37
N GLY A 116 -13.88 19.71 9.54
CA GLY A 116 -13.52 19.74 8.12
C GLY A 116 -12.02 19.55 7.85
N ASP A 117 -11.22 19.21 8.86
CA ASP A 117 -9.84 18.79 8.62
C ASP A 117 -9.86 17.38 8.01
N TRP A 118 -9.21 17.21 6.86
CA TRP A 118 -9.18 15.95 6.13
C TRP A 118 -7.77 15.48 5.83
N PHE A 119 -7.63 14.18 5.60
CA PHE A 119 -6.41 13.54 5.12
C PHE A 119 -6.69 12.61 3.96
N SER A 120 -5.94 12.78 2.86
CA SER A 120 -5.90 11.80 1.76
C SER A 120 -4.78 10.81 2.03
N CYS A 121 -5.12 9.52 2.08
CA CYS A 121 -4.23 8.43 2.47
C CYS A 121 -4.08 7.46 1.31
N ILE A 122 -2.88 7.37 0.74
CA ILE A 122 -2.58 6.56 -0.45
C ILE A 122 -1.46 5.57 -0.13
N GLY A 123 -1.75 4.28 -0.27
CA GLY A 123 -0.75 3.21 -0.26
C GLY A 123 -0.14 3.06 -1.66
N LEU A 124 1.19 2.97 -1.71
CA LEU A 124 1.96 2.94 -2.96
C LEU A 124 2.76 1.65 -3.06
N GLU A 125 2.80 1.09 -4.27
CA GLU A 125 3.54 -0.12 -4.59
C GLU A 125 4.34 0.02 -5.88
N LYS A 126 5.53 -0.56 -5.88
CA LYS A 126 6.36 -0.77 -7.08
C LYS A 126 6.86 -2.21 -7.09
N ILE A 127 6.67 -2.89 -8.22
CA ILE A 127 7.21 -4.23 -8.46
C ILE A 127 8.55 -4.08 -9.20
N LEU A 128 9.62 -4.55 -8.58
CA LEU A 128 10.95 -4.59 -9.19
C LEU A 128 11.06 -5.74 -10.20
N LYS A 129 12.05 -5.66 -11.10
CA LYS A 129 12.31 -6.70 -12.11
C LYS A 129 12.57 -8.10 -11.53
N ASN A 130 13.04 -8.17 -10.28
CA ASN A 130 13.28 -9.42 -9.54
C ASN A 130 12.04 -9.91 -8.76
N GLY A 131 10.86 -9.32 -8.99
CA GLY A 131 9.61 -9.68 -8.32
C GLY A 131 9.47 -9.16 -6.89
N VAL A 132 10.41 -8.35 -6.39
CA VAL A 132 10.31 -7.71 -5.07
C VAL A 132 9.32 -6.56 -5.14
N PHE A 133 8.43 -6.48 -4.17
CA PHE A 133 7.56 -5.33 -3.96
C PHE A 133 8.24 -4.31 -3.04
N ILE A 134 8.20 -3.04 -3.43
CA ILE A 134 8.52 -1.90 -2.56
C ILE A 134 7.21 -1.20 -2.24
N HIS A 135 6.94 -0.99 -0.95
CA HIS A 135 5.75 -0.30 -0.49
C HIS A 135 6.11 0.89 0.38
N PHE A 136 5.33 1.96 0.26
CA PHE A 136 5.30 3.03 1.24
C PHE A 136 3.93 3.73 1.20
N SER A 137 3.66 4.54 2.20
CA SER A 137 2.41 5.28 2.29
C SER A 137 2.66 6.78 2.11
N ALA A 138 1.69 7.45 1.50
CA ALA A 138 1.66 8.89 1.34
C ALA A 138 0.40 9.45 2.02
N ILE A 139 0.55 10.56 2.75
CA ILE A 139 -0.56 11.27 3.40
C ILE A 139 -0.51 12.74 2.98
N LYS A 140 -1.61 13.29 2.49
CA LYS A 140 -1.81 14.73 2.28
C LYS A 140 -2.85 15.24 3.25
N SER A 141 -2.56 16.37 3.90
CA SER A 141 -3.51 17.06 4.78
C SER A 141 -4.23 18.19 4.06
N SER A 142 -5.43 18.53 4.54
CA SER A 142 -6.12 19.80 4.25
C SER A 142 -5.28 21.06 4.56
N LYS A 143 -4.19 20.92 5.33
CA LYS A 143 -3.22 21.98 5.64
C LYS A 143 -2.01 21.96 4.70
N GLU A 144 -2.10 21.29 3.54
CA GLU A 144 -1.13 21.25 2.45
C GLU A 144 0.24 20.64 2.76
N TRP A 145 0.41 19.99 3.92
CA TRP A 145 1.59 19.15 4.13
C TRP A 145 1.40 17.78 3.48
N ILE A 146 2.51 17.23 2.97
CA ILE A 146 2.57 15.87 2.40
C ILE A 146 3.64 15.08 3.15
N PHE A 147 3.27 13.90 3.62
CA PHE A 147 4.13 12.96 4.30
C PHE A 147 4.36 11.72 3.42
N TYR A 148 5.60 11.22 3.40
CA TYR A 148 5.97 9.97 2.73
C TYR A 148 6.69 9.04 3.71
N SER A 149 6.15 7.83 3.91
CA SER A 149 6.65 6.90 4.96
C SER A 149 8.02 6.30 4.66
N ASN A 150 8.53 6.43 3.44
CA ASN A 150 9.88 6.04 3.06
C ASN A 150 10.93 7.13 3.29
N GLU A 151 10.53 8.34 3.69
CA GLU A 151 11.42 9.46 4.02
C GLU A 151 11.61 9.60 5.54
N VAL A 152 10.71 9.02 6.33
CA VAL A 152 10.64 9.17 7.77
C VAL A 152 10.36 7.80 8.38
N ALA A 153 11.20 7.36 9.32
CA ALA A 153 11.08 6.02 9.88
C ALA A 153 9.76 5.78 10.64
N GLY A 154 9.46 4.49 10.83
CA GLY A 154 8.18 3.97 11.32
C GLY A 154 7.72 4.51 12.68
N ASN A 155 8.62 4.97 13.55
CA ASN A 155 8.23 5.54 14.84
C ASN A 155 7.37 6.81 14.67
N PHE A 156 7.64 7.62 13.64
CA PHE A 156 6.82 8.79 13.34
C PHE A 156 5.56 8.43 12.55
N TRP A 157 5.60 7.36 11.74
CA TRP A 157 4.40 6.85 11.06
C TRP A 157 3.30 6.50 12.06
N SER A 158 3.65 5.85 13.18
CA SER A 158 2.71 5.54 14.25
C SER A 158 2.06 6.79 14.88
N TYR A 159 2.76 7.94 14.88
CA TYR A 159 2.18 9.21 15.33
C TYR A 159 1.10 9.74 14.38
N LEU A 160 1.28 9.52 13.07
CA LEU A 160 0.32 9.90 12.04
C LEU A 160 -0.81 8.87 11.86
N PHE A 161 -0.84 7.80 12.65
CA PHE A 161 -1.87 6.76 12.54
C PHE A 161 -3.28 7.35 12.60
N ASN A 162 -3.52 8.33 13.47
CA ASN A 162 -4.82 8.98 13.62
C ASN A 162 -5.28 9.74 12.37
N ALA A 163 -4.36 10.18 11.51
CA ALA A 163 -4.73 10.89 10.29
C ALA A 163 -5.47 9.98 9.31
N CYS A 164 -5.08 8.71 9.22
CA CYS A 164 -5.65 7.75 8.26
C CYS A 164 -6.54 6.68 8.91
N ASN A 165 -6.85 6.81 10.20
CA ASN A 165 -7.67 5.86 10.92
C ASN A 165 -9.11 6.39 11.04
N SER A 166 -10.04 5.71 10.37
CA SER A 166 -11.48 5.98 10.50
C SER A 166 -12.04 5.26 11.73
N ASP A 167 -13.04 5.87 12.38
CA ASP A 167 -13.86 5.23 13.41
C ASP A 167 -14.91 4.26 12.85
N GLY A 168 -15.01 4.15 11.53
CA GLY A 168 -15.94 3.28 10.81
C GLY A 168 -17.22 3.99 10.35
N GLU A 169 -17.41 5.27 10.71
CA GLU A 169 -18.49 6.08 10.15
C GLU A 169 -18.11 6.60 8.76
N ILE A 170 -19.13 6.74 7.90
CA ILE A 170 -18.98 7.20 6.52
C ILE A 170 -19.73 8.52 6.37
N VAL A 171 -19.07 9.49 5.74
CA VAL A 171 -19.64 10.80 5.38
C VAL A 171 -19.49 11.04 3.88
N GLU A 172 -20.43 11.77 3.26
CA GLU A 172 -20.48 12.05 1.80
C GLU A 172 -20.44 13.55 1.50
#